data_AF-A0A4Z0E5C3-F1
#
_entry.id   AF-A0A4Z0E5C3-F1
#
_cell.length_a   1.000
_cell.length_b   1.000
_cell.length_c   1.000
_cell.angle_alpha   90.00
_cell.angle_beta   90.00
_cell.angle_gamma   90.00
#
_symmetry.space_group_name_H-M   'P 1'
#
loop_
_entity.id
_entity.type
_entity.pdbx_description
1 polymer ?
#
loop_
_entity_poly.entity_id
_entity_poly.type
_entity_poly.pdbx_seq_one_letter_code
_entity_poly.pdbx_strand_id
1 'polypeptide(L)'
;RGYDAGRFSFNVAKGRCPACEGEGFVSVELLFMPSVYAPCPTCHGSRYAPDTLELTWNGPRDLGLGYLRQPATELSGGEAQRIKLATELQRGQRGGRLYVLDEPTTGLHPTDVDRLMLQLNGLVDAGNAVVMVEHDTRVVAGADHVIDVGPGAGSLGGTVVTAGRPEAVAEVPASRTAPYLREELAAYAGQASPPSPAG
;
A
#
# COMPACT_ATOMS: atom_id res chain seq x y z
N ARG A 1 37.66 -1.47 1.97
CA ARG A 1 37.29 -0.03 1.94
C ARG A 1 36.69 0.49 3.25
N GLY A 2 36.45 -0.33 4.29
CA GLY A 2 36.12 0.18 5.64
C GLY A 2 34.81 0.99 5.74
N TYR A 3 33.92 0.85 4.76
CA TYR A 3 32.65 1.58 4.75
C TYR A 3 31.68 0.99 5.78
N ASP A 4 31.03 1.87 6.53
CA ASP A 4 29.95 1.54 7.44
C ASP A 4 28.58 1.76 6.79
N ALA A 5 27.50 1.37 7.47
CA ALA A 5 26.14 1.58 6.98
C ALA A 5 25.82 3.07 6.72
N GLY A 6 26.50 3.99 7.42
CA GLY A 6 26.35 5.43 7.23
C GLY A 6 26.81 5.89 5.85
N ARG A 7 27.75 5.18 5.21
CA ARG A 7 28.16 5.49 3.84
C ARG A 7 27.02 5.33 2.82
N PHE A 8 26.07 4.43 3.07
CA PHE A 8 24.95 4.15 2.16
C PHE A 8 23.64 4.83 2.59
N SER A 9 23.71 5.77 3.53
CA SER A 9 22.57 6.56 3.93
C SER A 9 22.62 7.93 3.26
N PHE A 10 21.57 8.27 2.51
CA PHE A 10 21.41 9.60 1.91
C PHE A 10 21.14 10.69 2.96
N ASN A 11 20.76 10.32 4.19
CA ASN A 11 20.48 11.25 5.29
C ASN A 11 21.75 11.72 6.01
N VAL A 12 22.92 11.18 5.70
CA VAL A 12 24.18 11.55 6.37
C VAL A 12 25.25 11.92 5.35
N ALA A 13 26.11 12.87 5.72
CA ALA A 13 27.09 13.46 4.81
C ALA A 13 28.11 12.47 4.23
N LYS A 14 28.27 11.28 4.82
CA LYS A 14 29.34 10.32 4.49
C LYS A 14 29.31 9.81 3.05
N GLY A 15 28.13 9.64 2.45
CA GLY A 15 28.00 9.15 1.06
C GLY A 15 26.89 9.79 0.23
N ARG A 16 26.10 10.70 0.81
CA ARG A 16 25.11 11.48 0.07
C ARG A 16 25.78 12.46 -0.90
N CYS A 17 25.09 12.78 -1.99
CA CYS A 17 25.53 13.82 -2.90
C CYS A 17 25.60 15.17 -2.15
N PRO A 18 26.73 15.90 -2.17
CA PRO A 18 26.86 17.16 -1.45
C PRO A 18 26.05 18.30 -2.07
N ALA A 19 25.68 18.20 -3.36
CA ALA A 19 24.97 19.26 -4.08
C ALA A 19 23.48 19.32 -3.77
N CYS A 20 22.82 18.17 -3.60
CA CYS A 20 21.40 18.09 -3.22
C CYS A 20 21.22 17.58 -1.78
N GLU A 21 22.30 17.43 -1.03
CA GLU A 21 22.31 16.89 0.33
C GLU A 21 21.54 15.57 0.52
N GLY A 22 21.52 14.73 -0.51
CA GLY A 22 20.82 13.44 -0.49
C GLY A 22 19.36 13.47 -0.94
N GLU A 23 18.79 14.64 -1.23
CA GLU A 23 17.41 14.76 -1.76
C GLU A 23 17.28 14.18 -3.17
N GLY A 24 18.33 14.32 -3.99
CA GLY A 24 18.36 13.89 -5.39
C GLY A 24 17.75 14.89 -6.36
N PHE A 25 17.12 15.95 -5.86
CA PHE A 25 16.46 17.00 -6.62
C PHE A 25 16.82 18.38 -6.07
N VAL A 26 16.61 19.41 -6.87
CA VAL A 26 16.76 20.82 -6.48
C VAL A 26 15.46 21.55 -6.77
N SER A 27 15.04 22.43 -5.85
CA SER A 27 13.88 23.29 -6.08
C SER A 27 14.26 24.39 -7.07
N VAL A 28 13.46 24.55 -8.12
CA VAL A 28 13.57 25.66 -9.05
C VAL A 28 12.42 26.61 -8.74
N GLU A 29 12.77 27.77 -8.19
CA GLU A 29 11.82 28.85 -7.98
C GLU A 29 11.46 29.48 -9.33
N LEU A 30 10.17 29.45 -9.64
CA LEU A 30 9.60 30.07 -10.82
C LEU A 30 8.81 31.28 -10.37
N LEU A 31 9.09 32.44 -10.97
CA LEU A 31 8.61 33.74 -10.47
C LEU A 31 7.07 33.84 -10.36
N PHE A 32 6.33 33.08 -11.17
CA PHE A 32 4.87 33.14 -11.28
C PHE A 32 4.17 31.78 -11.25
N MET A 33 4.90 30.70 -10.93
CA MET A 33 4.37 29.34 -10.90
C MET A 33 4.81 28.65 -9.60
N PRO A 34 4.07 27.64 -9.10
CA PRO A 34 4.54 26.83 -7.99
C PRO A 34 5.94 26.28 -8.31
N SER A 35 6.83 26.30 -7.31
CA SER A 35 8.18 25.77 -7.43
C SER A 35 8.13 24.32 -7.92
N VAL A 36 8.96 24.00 -8.90
CA VAL A 36 9.06 22.65 -9.46
C VAL A 36 10.38 22.03 -9.03
N TYR A 37 10.38 20.73 -8.82
CA TYR A 37 11.58 19.98 -8.50
C TYR A 37 12.22 19.45 -9.78
N ALA A 38 13.51 19.74 -9.97
CA ALA A 38 14.29 19.22 -11.08
C ALA A 38 15.34 18.21 -10.56
N PRO A 39 15.67 17.15 -11.32
CA PRO A 39 16.74 16.23 -10.94
C PRO A 39 18.05 16.98 -10.67
N CYS A 40 18.74 16.60 -9.60
CA CYS A 40 20.00 17.24 -9.23
C CYS A 40 21.00 17.14 -10.39
N PRO A 41 21.61 18.26 -10.83
CA PRO A 41 22.53 18.25 -11.97
C PRO A 41 23.83 17.49 -11.70
N THR A 42 24.18 17.24 -10.43
CA THR A 42 25.40 16.55 -10.04
C THR A 42 25.23 15.04 -9.94
N CYS A 43 24.14 14.57 -9.32
CA CYS A 43 23.93 13.14 -9.11
C CYS A 43 22.82 12.55 -10.00
N HIS A 44 22.14 13.37 -10.78
CA HIS A 44 21.04 12.98 -11.68
C HIS A 44 19.97 12.14 -10.99
N GLY A 45 19.58 12.52 -9.77
CA GLY A 45 18.57 11.80 -8.98
C GLY A 45 19.08 10.60 -8.18
N SER A 46 20.36 10.21 -8.32
CA SER A 46 20.90 9.05 -7.61
C SER A 46 21.11 9.25 -6.11
N ARG A 47 21.08 10.49 -5.60
CA ARG A 47 21.25 10.88 -4.18
C ARG A 47 22.62 10.62 -3.55
N TYR A 48 23.51 9.91 -4.23
CA TYR A 48 24.82 9.51 -3.70
C TYR A 48 25.98 10.14 -4.45
N ALA A 49 27.14 10.19 -3.80
CA ALA A 49 28.40 10.49 -4.46
C ALA A 49 28.81 9.33 -5.40
N PRO A 50 29.52 9.59 -6.51
CA PRO A 50 29.87 8.57 -7.51
C PRO A 50 30.61 7.36 -6.93
N ASP A 51 31.50 7.61 -5.97
CA ASP A 51 32.31 6.60 -5.29
C ASP A 51 31.49 5.65 -4.38
N THR A 52 30.27 6.03 -4.01
CA THR A 52 29.33 5.23 -3.22
C THR A 52 28.52 4.29 -4.11
N LEU A 53 28.32 4.65 -5.38
CA LEU A 53 27.58 3.87 -6.38
C LEU A 53 28.43 2.76 -7.03
N GLU A 54 29.73 2.70 -6.79
CA GLU A 54 30.63 1.65 -7.29
C GLU A 54 30.35 0.26 -6.67
N LEU A 55 29.47 0.17 -5.68
CA LEU A 55 29.16 -1.05 -4.95
C LEU A 55 27.82 -1.64 -5.39
N THR A 56 27.85 -2.90 -5.83
CA THR A 56 26.67 -3.66 -6.25
C THR A 56 26.29 -4.69 -5.19
N TRP A 57 25.01 -4.78 -4.86
CA TRP A 57 24.46 -5.77 -3.93
C TRP A 57 23.52 -6.73 -4.67
N ASN A 58 23.78 -8.03 -4.56
CA ASN A 58 23.02 -9.09 -5.24
C ASN A 58 21.98 -9.74 -4.32
N GLY A 59 21.06 -8.93 -3.77
CA GLY A 59 19.97 -9.41 -2.89
C GLY A 59 18.73 -9.89 -3.65
N PRO A 60 17.81 -10.61 -2.98
CA PRO A 60 16.56 -11.07 -3.59
C PRO A 60 15.69 -9.91 -4.07
N ARG A 61 15.09 -10.07 -5.26
CA ARG A 61 14.32 -9.04 -5.97
C ARG A 61 12.88 -8.95 -5.44
N ASP A 62 12.54 -7.74 -5.02
CA ASP A 62 11.32 -6.96 -5.34
C ASP A 62 9.93 -7.47 -4.90
N LEU A 63 9.25 -6.65 -4.09
CA LEU A 63 7.83 -6.76 -3.72
C LEU A 63 6.90 -6.18 -4.80
N GLY A 64 7.34 -6.14 -6.06
CA GLY A 64 6.63 -5.45 -7.14
C GLY A 64 6.63 -3.93 -6.98
N LEU A 65 7.60 -3.37 -6.26
CA LEU A 65 7.75 -1.93 -6.00
C LEU A 65 9.01 -1.34 -6.66
N GLY A 66 9.63 -2.05 -7.61
CA GLY A 66 10.85 -1.64 -8.31
C GLY A 66 10.78 -0.28 -9.01
N TYR A 67 9.60 0.32 -9.13
CA TYR A 67 9.37 1.65 -9.68
C TYR A 67 9.42 2.79 -8.64
N LEU A 68 9.41 2.51 -7.33
CA LEU A 68 9.43 3.53 -6.28
C LEU A 68 10.85 4.05 -5.99
N ARG A 69 11.44 4.73 -6.97
CA ARG A 69 12.66 5.55 -6.78
C ARG A 69 12.37 7.04 -6.64
N GLN A 70 11.09 7.43 -6.73
CA GLN A 70 10.65 8.82 -6.70
C GLN A 70 10.67 9.44 -5.29
N PRO A 71 10.86 10.77 -5.15
CA PRO A 71 10.77 11.49 -3.88
C PRO A 71 9.45 11.25 -3.15
N ALA A 72 9.47 11.31 -1.81
CA ALA A 72 8.26 11.19 -1.00
C ALA A 72 7.20 12.26 -1.32
N THR A 73 7.63 13.41 -1.87
CA THR A 73 6.80 14.53 -2.30
C THR A 73 6.04 14.28 -3.62
N GLU A 74 6.44 13.28 -4.39
CA GLU A 74 5.81 12.91 -5.66
C GLU A 74 4.91 11.67 -5.53
N LEU A 75 4.85 11.08 -4.32
CA LEU A 75 3.98 9.95 -4.05
C LEU A 75 2.53 10.43 -3.95
N SER A 76 1.64 9.78 -4.69
CA SER A 76 0.22 9.82 -4.39
C SER A 76 -0.02 9.32 -2.95
N GLY A 77 -1.11 9.78 -2.31
CA GLY A 77 -1.46 9.34 -0.95
C GLY A 77 -1.48 7.81 -0.81
N GLY A 78 -1.99 7.11 -1.82
CA GLY A 78 -1.99 5.64 -1.89
C GLY A 78 -0.59 5.02 -1.99
N GLU A 79 0.35 5.65 -2.70
CA GLU A 79 1.74 5.16 -2.74
C GLU A 79 2.45 5.35 -1.39
N ALA A 80 2.26 6.49 -0.73
CA ALA A 80 2.81 6.72 0.61
C ALA A 80 2.24 5.73 1.64
N GLN A 81 0.94 5.46 1.57
CA GLN A 81 0.28 4.45 2.41
C GLN A 81 0.85 3.05 2.17
N ARG A 82 1.08 2.66 0.91
CA ARG A 82 1.69 1.36 0.56
C ARG A 82 3.13 1.23 1.05
N ILE A 83 3.94 2.30 1.03
CA ILE A 83 5.29 2.27 1.62
C ILE A 83 5.24 2.03 3.13
N LYS A 84 4.33 2.72 3.84
CA LYS A 84 4.13 2.52 5.27
C LYS A 84 3.68 1.08 5.58
N LEU A 85 2.75 0.56 4.79
CA LEU A 85 2.29 -0.83 4.91
C LEU A 85 3.42 -1.82 4.66
N ALA A 86 4.19 -1.66 3.57
CA ALA A 86 5.33 -2.52 3.25
C ALA A 86 6.38 -2.52 4.38
N THR A 87 6.61 -1.38 5.03
CA THR A 87 7.52 -1.27 6.17
C THR A 87 7.02 -2.05 7.39
N GLU A 88 5.71 -2.03 7.67
CA GLU A 88 5.13 -2.81 8.76
C GLU A 88 5.04 -4.31 8.44
N LEU A 89 4.79 -4.67 7.18
CA LEU A 89 4.79 -6.07 6.71
C LEU A 89 6.16 -6.73 6.86
N GLN A 90 7.24 -5.96 6.72
CA GLN A 90 8.62 -6.43 6.89
C GLN A 90 9.05 -6.61 8.35
N ARG A 91 8.29 -6.10 9.33
CA ARG A 91 8.62 -6.28 10.75
C ARG A 91 8.19 -7.67 11.19
N GLY A 92 8.98 -8.29 12.09
CA GLY A 92 8.65 -9.59 12.65
C GLY A 92 7.24 -9.59 13.23
N GLN A 93 6.37 -10.43 12.67
CA GLN A 93 4.96 -10.48 13.04
C GLN A 93 4.82 -11.10 14.43
N ARG A 94 4.41 -10.26 15.38
CA ARG A 94 3.96 -10.69 16.70
C ARG A 94 2.48 -10.30 16.73
N GLY A 95 1.59 -11.28 16.80
CA GLY A 95 0.14 -11.06 16.80
C GLY A 95 -0.33 -10.06 17.85
N GLY A 96 -1.61 -9.70 17.80
CA GLY A 96 -2.23 -8.75 18.71
C GLY A 96 -2.12 -7.28 18.27
N ARG A 97 -1.86 -7.01 16.99
CA ARG A 97 -1.93 -5.65 16.42
C ARG A 97 -3.21 -5.46 15.61
N LEU A 98 -3.70 -4.22 15.59
CA LEU A 98 -4.81 -3.80 14.74
C LEU A 98 -4.26 -2.88 13.63
N TYR A 99 -4.52 -3.26 12.39
CA TYR A 99 -4.24 -2.47 11.21
C TYR A 99 -5.53 -1.85 10.72
N VAL A 100 -5.55 -0.52 10.55
CA VAL A 100 -6.68 0.21 9.98
C VAL A 100 -6.23 0.85 8.68
N LEU A 101 -6.87 0.47 7.57
CA LEU A 101 -6.49 0.87 6.22
C LEU A 101 -7.65 1.60 5.55
N ASP A 102 -7.36 2.73 4.91
CA ASP A 102 -8.35 3.49 4.15
C ASP A 102 -8.11 3.24 2.66
N GLU A 103 -9.05 2.57 1.99
CA GLU A 103 -9.03 2.18 0.57
C GLU A 103 -7.65 1.75 0.03
N PRO A 104 -7.01 0.71 0.62
CA PRO A 104 -5.66 0.32 0.25
C PRO A 104 -5.54 -0.19 -1.20
N THR A 105 -6.64 -0.56 -1.84
CA THR A 105 -6.67 -1.00 -3.24
C THR A 105 -6.81 0.12 -4.27
N THR A 106 -7.08 1.36 -3.83
CA THR A 106 -7.29 2.49 -4.75
C THR A 106 -6.07 2.73 -5.65
N GLY A 107 -6.34 2.76 -6.95
CA GLY A 107 -5.33 2.97 -7.99
C GLY A 107 -4.40 1.78 -8.25
N LEU A 108 -4.70 0.59 -7.71
CA LEU A 108 -3.96 -0.64 -8.02
C LEU A 108 -4.51 -1.36 -9.24
N HIS A 109 -3.61 -2.00 -9.97
CA HIS A 109 -4.00 -2.98 -10.99
C HIS A 109 -4.61 -4.22 -10.31
N PRO A 110 -5.62 -4.89 -10.89
CA PRO A 110 -6.24 -6.10 -10.34
C PRO A 110 -5.26 -7.14 -9.77
N THR A 111 -4.18 -7.45 -10.49
CA THR A 111 -3.17 -8.42 -10.02
C THR A 111 -2.39 -7.95 -8.78
N ASP A 112 -2.24 -6.64 -8.60
CA ASP A 112 -1.55 -6.09 -7.42
C ASP A 112 -2.49 -6.03 -6.20
N VAL A 113 -3.81 -5.91 -6.43
CA VAL A 113 -4.82 -6.13 -5.38
C VAL A 113 -4.70 -7.55 -4.83
N ASP A 114 -4.62 -8.56 -5.68
CA ASP A 114 -4.49 -9.97 -5.24
C ASP A 114 -3.22 -10.17 -4.39
N ARG A 115 -2.09 -9.58 -4.80
CA ARG A 115 -0.82 -9.64 -4.05
C ARG A 115 -0.91 -8.94 -2.70
N LEU A 116 -1.56 -7.78 -2.67
CA LEU A 116 -1.79 -7.04 -1.43
C LEU A 116 -2.66 -7.86 -0.47
N MET A 117 -3.76 -8.45 -0.96
CA MET A 117 -4.65 -9.28 -0.14
C MET A 117 -3.94 -10.50 0.43
N LEU A 118 -3.07 -11.16 -0.35
CA LEU A 118 -2.23 -12.26 0.16
C LEU A 118 -1.36 -11.82 1.35
N GLN A 119 -0.79 -10.61 1.29
CA GLN A 119 0.02 -10.07 2.38
C GLN A 119 -0.82 -9.71 3.62
N LEU A 120 -1.99 -9.11 3.42
CA LEU A 120 -2.90 -8.75 4.50
C LEU A 120 -3.47 -9.99 5.20
N ASN A 121 -3.79 -11.05 4.45
CA ASN A 121 -4.19 -12.33 5.02
C ASN A 121 -3.06 -12.95 5.85
N GLY A 122 -1.80 -12.84 5.40
CA GLY A 122 -0.65 -13.25 6.20
C GLY A 122 -0.52 -12.50 7.53
N LEU A 123 -0.98 -11.24 7.63
CA LEU A 123 -1.06 -10.53 8.91
C LEU A 123 -2.13 -11.13 9.82
N VAL A 124 -3.29 -11.47 9.26
CA VAL A 124 -4.39 -12.10 9.99
C VAL A 124 -3.98 -13.48 10.51
N ASP A 125 -3.35 -14.30 9.67
CA ASP A 125 -2.80 -15.62 10.03
C ASP A 125 -1.77 -15.53 11.16
N ALA A 126 -1.00 -14.43 11.22
CA ALA A 126 -0.06 -14.16 12.30
C ALA A 126 -0.74 -13.68 13.61
N GLY A 127 -2.07 -13.67 13.68
CA GLY A 127 -2.86 -13.29 14.85
C GLY A 127 -3.10 -11.79 14.99
N ASN A 128 -3.01 -11.03 13.90
CA ASN A 128 -3.38 -9.61 13.87
C ASN A 128 -4.82 -9.43 13.39
N ALA A 129 -5.39 -8.25 13.63
CA ALA A 129 -6.66 -7.84 13.06
C ALA A 129 -6.41 -6.78 11.97
N VAL A 130 -7.10 -6.90 10.83
CA VAL A 130 -7.08 -5.93 9.75
C VAL A 130 -8.49 -5.42 9.53
N VAL A 131 -8.69 -4.11 9.64
CA VAL A 131 -9.94 -3.42 9.32
C VAL A 131 -9.64 -2.49 8.15
N MET A 132 -10.40 -2.60 7.07
CA MET A 132 -10.22 -1.74 5.91
C MET A 132 -11.54 -1.14 5.43
N VAL A 133 -11.47 0.09 4.93
CA VAL A 133 -12.53 0.70 4.13
C VAL A 133 -12.27 0.34 2.68
N GLU A 134 -13.26 -0.22 1.99
CA GLU A 134 -13.11 -0.68 0.62
C GLU A 134 -14.37 -0.46 -0.21
N HIS A 135 -14.17 -0.37 -1.52
CA HIS A 135 -15.23 -0.30 -2.51
C HIS A 135 -15.08 -1.35 -3.62
N ASP A 136 -13.94 -2.06 -3.71
CA ASP A 136 -13.78 -3.19 -4.63
C ASP A 136 -14.51 -4.43 -4.09
N THR A 137 -15.56 -4.86 -4.79
CA THR A 137 -16.39 -6.00 -4.38
C THR A 137 -15.62 -7.31 -4.29
N ARG A 138 -14.53 -7.48 -5.04
CA ARG A 138 -13.68 -8.68 -4.99
C ARG A 138 -12.98 -8.80 -3.65
N VAL A 139 -12.53 -7.67 -3.11
CA VAL A 139 -11.90 -7.60 -1.79
C VAL A 139 -12.95 -7.83 -0.71
N VAL A 140 -14.11 -7.18 -0.83
CA VAL A 140 -15.23 -7.35 0.12
C VAL A 140 -15.73 -8.80 0.15
N ALA A 141 -15.80 -9.48 -1.00
CA ALA A 141 -16.21 -10.88 -1.09
C ALA A 141 -15.23 -11.84 -0.39
N GLY A 142 -13.94 -11.49 -0.34
CA GLY A 142 -12.91 -12.27 0.33
C GLY A 142 -12.76 -12.01 1.83
N ALA A 143 -13.54 -11.08 2.41
CA ALA A 143 -13.42 -10.70 3.81
C ALA A 143 -14.14 -11.69 4.77
N ASP A 144 -13.60 -11.88 5.97
CA ASP A 144 -14.26 -12.69 7.00
C ASP A 144 -15.53 -12.03 7.56
N HIS A 145 -15.56 -10.69 7.55
CA HIS A 145 -16.65 -9.88 8.08
C HIS A 145 -16.75 -8.55 7.33
N VAL A 146 -17.98 -8.15 7.01
CA VAL A 146 -18.31 -6.93 6.29
C VAL A 146 -19.27 -6.10 7.13
N ILE A 147 -19.00 -4.80 7.24
CA ILE A 147 -19.90 -3.82 7.85
C ILE A 147 -20.34 -2.87 6.73
N ASP A 148 -21.61 -2.94 6.35
CA ASP A 148 -22.17 -2.08 5.31
C ASP A 148 -22.72 -0.80 5.93
N VAL A 149 -22.28 0.36 5.43
CA VAL A 149 -22.63 1.69 5.95
C VAL A 149 -23.43 2.44 4.90
N GLY A 150 -24.55 3.05 5.31
CA GLY A 150 -25.46 3.71 4.38
C GLY A 150 -26.75 4.19 5.08
N PRO A 151 -27.89 4.24 4.36
CA PRO A 151 -28.13 3.81 2.96
C PRO A 151 -27.66 4.80 1.88
N GLY A 152 -27.29 6.03 2.27
CA GLY A 152 -26.77 7.07 1.37
C GLY A 152 -25.46 7.66 1.87
N ALA A 153 -25.07 8.80 1.31
CA ALA A 153 -23.92 9.59 1.75
C ALA A 153 -24.36 10.86 2.48
N GLY A 154 -23.45 11.48 3.23
CA GLY A 154 -23.73 12.72 3.96
C GLY A 154 -24.84 12.53 5.00
N SER A 155 -25.85 13.40 5.00
CA SER A 155 -26.99 13.34 5.93
C SER A 155 -27.90 12.11 5.74
N LEU A 156 -27.75 11.39 4.64
CA LEU A 156 -28.49 10.17 4.33
C LEU A 156 -27.68 8.89 4.65
N GLY A 157 -26.47 9.04 5.19
CA GLY A 157 -25.57 7.94 5.55
C GLY A 157 -25.28 7.85 7.04
N GLY A 158 -24.15 7.21 7.37
CA GLY A 158 -23.63 7.15 8.74
C GLY A 158 -24.32 6.12 9.65
N THR A 159 -25.18 5.27 9.09
CA THR A 159 -25.81 4.16 9.84
C THR A 159 -25.25 2.83 9.35
N VAL A 160 -25.03 1.90 10.29
CA VAL A 160 -24.74 0.51 9.94
C VAL A 160 -26.03 -0.12 9.42
N VAL A 161 -26.06 -0.44 8.13
CA VAL A 161 -27.21 -1.08 7.48
C VAL A 161 -27.25 -2.57 7.82
N THR A 162 -26.08 -3.21 7.77
CA THR A 162 -25.90 -4.62 8.15
C THR A 162 -24.44 -4.89 8.51
N ALA A 163 -24.20 -5.93 9.29
CA ALA A 163 -22.87 -6.43 9.59
C ALA A 163 -22.90 -7.97 9.68
N GLY A 164 -21.93 -8.63 9.07
CA GLY A 164 -21.89 -10.09 9.03
C GLY A 164 -20.90 -10.61 8.01
N ARG A 165 -20.96 -11.91 7.72
CA ARG A 165 -20.19 -12.50 6.62
C ARG A 165 -20.66 -11.93 5.27
N PRO A 166 -19.80 -11.90 4.24
CA PRO A 166 -20.16 -11.39 2.90
C PRO A 166 -21.44 -12.03 2.34
N GLU A 167 -21.62 -13.35 2.54
CA GLU A 167 -22.80 -14.06 2.03
C GLU A 167 -24.09 -13.62 2.72
N ALA A 168 -24.03 -13.30 4.02
CA ALA A 168 -25.18 -12.77 4.75
C ALA A 168 -25.50 -11.32 4.33
N VAL A 169 -24.47 -10.50 4.12
CA VAL A 169 -24.64 -9.11 3.65
C VAL A 169 -25.25 -9.07 2.25
N ALA A 170 -24.84 -9.99 1.36
CA ALA A 170 -25.37 -10.12 0.00
C ALA A 170 -26.88 -10.38 -0.08
N GLU A 171 -27.50 -10.88 1.00
CA GLU A 171 -28.93 -11.16 1.06
C GLU A 171 -29.76 -10.02 1.66
N VAL A 172 -29.15 -8.94 2.14
CA VAL A 172 -29.85 -7.83 2.80
C VAL A 172 -30.46 -6.85 1.77
N PRO A 173 -31.80 -6.74 1.65
CA PRO A 173 -32.42 -5.90 0.63
C PRO A 173 -32.18 -4.39 0.83
N ALA A 174 -31.94 -3.96 2.08
CA ALA A 174 -31.68 -2.56 2.42
C ALA A 174 -30.24 -2.12 2.10
N SER A 175 -29.32 -3.06 1.86
CA SER A 175 -27.92 -2.78 1.54
C SER A 175 -27.78 -2.42 0.07
N ARG A 176 -27.09 -1.30 -0.21
CA ARG A 176 -26.73 -0.93 -1.58
C ARG A 176 -25.59 -1.77 -2.13
N THR A 177 -24.78 -2.35 -1.25
CA THR A 177 -23.64 -3.21 -1.55
C THR A 177 -24.10 -4.63 -1.93
N ALA A 178 -25.19 -5.11 -1.33
CA ALA A 178 -25.72 -6.45 -1.51
C ALA A 178 -25.85 -6.96 -2.97
N PRO A 179 -26.45 -6.23 -3.93
CA PRO A 179 -26.61 -6.75 -5.29
C PRO A 179 -25.26 -6.98 -5.98
N TYR A 180 -24.28 -6.08 -5.80
CA TYR A 180 -22.96 -6.20 -6.40
C TYR A 180 -22.14 -7.29 -5.73
N LEU A 181 -22.23 -7.40 -4.40
CA LEU A 181 -21.56 -8.45 -3.64
C LEU A 181 -22.11 -9.84 -4.01
N ARG A 182 -23.42 -9.96 -4.26
CA ARG A 182 -24.03 -11.22 -4.70
C ARG A 182 -23.51 -11.66 -6.07
N GLU A 183 -23.38 -10.73 -7.01
CA GLU A 183 -22.82 -11.02 -8.34
C GLU A 183 -21.36 -11.48 -8.23
N GLU A 184 -20.56 -10.81 -7.39
CA GLU A 184 -19.17 -11.18 -7.16
C GLU A 184 -19.03 -12.56 -6.51
N LEU A 185 -19.82 -12.86 -5.48
CA LEU A 185 -19.81 -14.17 -4.81
C LEU A 185 -20.23 -15.30 -5.77
N ALA A 186 -21.17 -15.04 -6.69
CA ALA A 186 -21.55 -16.00 -7.72
C ALA A 186 -20.42 -16.25 -8.72
N ALA A 187 -19.66 -15.22 -9.09
CA ALA A 187 -18.48 -15.35 -9.96
C ALA A 187 -17.34 -16.13 -9.27
N TYR A 188 -17.11 -15.89 -7.97
CA TYR A 188 -16.15 -16.62 -7.15
C TYR A 188 -16.52 -18.09 -6.97
N ALA A 189 -17.79 -18.42 -6.72
CA ALA A 189 -18.22 -19.82 -6.57
C ALA A 189 -18.04 -20.65 -7.85
N GLY A 190 -18.00 -20.00 -9.02
CA GLY A 190 -17.70 -20.63 -10.32
C GLY A 190 -16.21 -20.89 -10.56
N GLN A 191 -15.31 -20.31 -9.76
CA GLN A 191 -13.87 -20.46 -9.80
C GLN A 191 -13.42 -21.21 -8.54
N ALA A 192 -13.14 -22.51 -8.63
CA ALA A 192 -12.84 -23.38 -7.48
C ALA A 192 -12.06 -22.68 -6.34
N SER A 193 -12.60 -22.71 -5.11
CA SER A 193 -12.08 -21.99 -3.94
C SER A 193 -10.58 -22.23 -3.68
N PRO A 194 -9.81 -21.22 -3.23
CA PRO A 194 -8.49 -21.48 -2.67
C PRO A 194 -8.62 -22.35 -1.42
N PRO A 195 -7.64 -23.23 -1.13
CA PRO A 195 -7.71 -24.12 0.02
C PRO A 195 -7.74 -23.31 1.32
N SER A 196 -8.68 -23.68 2.20
CA SER A 196 -8.78 -23.17 3.57
C SER A 196 -7.45 -23.38 4.31
N PRO A 197 -6.97 -22.41 5.12
CA PRO A 197 -5.79 -22.63 5.94
C PRO A 197 -6.10 -23.74 6.95
N ALA A 198 -5.32 -24.82 6.88
CA ALA A 198 -5.41 -25.94 7.80
C ALA A 198 -5.23 -25.44 9.24
N GLY A 199 -6.11 -25.89 10.14
CA GLY A 199 -6.01 -25.64 11.59
C GLY A 199 -4.88 -26.38 12.27
#